data_AF-A0A9D8R0C8-F1
#
_entry.id   AF-A0A9D8R0C8-F1
#
_cell.length_a   1.000
_cell.length_b   1.000
_cell.length_c   1.000
_cell.angle_alpha   90.00
_cell.angle_beta   90.00
_cell.angle_gamma   90.00
#
_symmetry.space_group_name_H-M   'P 1'
#
loop_
_entity.id
_entity.type
_entity.pdbx_description
1 polymer ?
#
loop_
_entity_poly.entity_id
_entity_poly.type
_entity_poly.pdbx_seq_one_letter_code
_entity_poly.pdbx_strand_id
1 'polypeptide(L)'
;DFVLEGGSIESDGKGTILTTSLCLLAPHRNQPLTKAQIEARLLETFHAKRILWLDHGYLAGDDTDSHIDTLARFCPDDTIAYVQCLDRSDEHFEELKQMEAQLQTFRTMEGKPYRLIPLPMAKAVYDEDGTRLPATYANFLIINGAVLMPTYNDPDTDLKAEEQLRKAFPKHKIVGIDCQILITQHGSLHCCTMQFPLGTMKE
;
A
#
# COMPACT_ATOMS: atom_id res chain seq x y z
N ASP A 1 -10.41 -11.15 -19.71
CA ASP A 1 -11.79 -11.02 -19.18
C ASP A 1 -11.86 -10.62 -17.70
N PHE A 2 -10.73 -10.40 -17.02
CA PHE A 2 -10.68 -9.83 -15.68
C PHE A 2 -9.48 -8.88 -15.61
N VAL A 3 -9.73 -7.62 -15.31
CA VAL A 3 -8.72 -6.55 -15.23
C VAL A 3 -8.22 -6.48 -13.80
N LEU A 4 -6.90 -6.55 -13.61
CA LEU A 4 -6.28 -6.51 -12.29
C LEU A 4 -4.83 -6.04 -12.41
N GLU A 5 -4.43 -5.14 -11.52
CA GLU A 5 -3.07 -4.62 -11.41
C GLU A 5 -2.39 -5.15 -10.14
N GLY A 6 -1.09 -5.42 -10.18
CA GLY A 6 -0.36 -5.95 -9.02
C GLY A 6 -0.41 -5.02 -7.80
N GLY A 7 -0.40 -3.70 -8.02
CA GLY A 7 -0.49 -2.70 -6.95
C GLY A 7 -1.86 -2.59 -6.28
N SER A 8 -2.92 -3.11 -6.91
CA SER A 8 -4.28 -3.04 -6.34
C SER A 8 -4.55 -4.12 -5.29
N ILE A 9 -3.64 -5.09 -5.12
CA ILE A 9 -3.76 -6.19 -4.17
C ILE A 9 -2.48 -6.37 -3.35
N GLU A 10 -2.63 -6.83 -2.11
CA GLU A 10 -1.52 -7.13 -1.20
C GLU A 10 -1.82 -8.46 -0.49
N SER A 11 -0.83 -9.32 -0.26
CA SER A 11 -1.04 -10.65 0.31
C SER A 11 -0.17 -10.91 1.53
N ASP A 12 -0.74 -11.51 2.57
CA ASP A 12 0.00 -11.94 3.75
C ASP A 12 0.74 -13.28 3.55
N GLY A 13 0.55 -13.94 2.39
CA GLY A 13 1.08 -15.27 2.09
C GLY A 13 0.47 -16.41 2.93
N LYS A 14 -0.52 -16.11 3.79
CA LYS A 14 -1.23 -17.04 4.69
C LYS A 14 -2.70 -17.23 4.28
N GLY A 15 -3.08 -16.69 3.13
CA GLY A 15 -4.42 -16.81 2.55
C GLY A 15 -5.32 -15.60 2.76
N THR A 16 -4.80 -14.45 3.19
CA THR A 16 -5.52 -13.18 3.17
C THR A 16 -5.00 -12.33 2.01
N ILE A 17 -5.93 -11.70 1.28
CA ILE A 17 -5.63 -10.58 0.39
C ILE A 17 -6.22 -9.31 1.00
N LEU A 18 -5.49 -8.21 0.93
CA LEU A 18 -5.94 -6.86 1.23
C LEU A 18 -6.05 -6.09 -0.08
N THR A 19 -7.13 -5.32 -0.24
CA THR A 19 -7.41 -4.53 -1.45
C THR A 19 -8.24 -3.31 -1.07
N THR A 20 -8.38 -2.35 -1.99
CA THR A 20 -9.33 -1.24 -1.83
C THR A 20 -10.62 -1.48 -2.62
N SER A 21 -11.74 -1.03 -2.06
CA SER A 21 -13.03 -1.01 -2.77
C SER A 21 -13.05 0.04 -3.88
N LEU A 22 -12.38 1.19 -3.67
CA LEU A 22 -12.29 2.26 -4.67
C LEU A 22 -11.69 1.78 -6.00
N CYS A 23 -10.59 1.01 -5.95
CA CYS A 23 -9.94 0.50 -7.14
C CYS A 23 -10.75 -0.63 -7.79
N LEU A 24 -10.96 -1.75 -7.09
CA LEU A 24 -11.49 -2.96 -7.76
C LEU A 24 -12.96 -2.84 -8.16
N LEU A 25 -13.72 -1.93 -7.55
CA LEU A 25 -15.13 -1.66 -7.90
C LEU A 25 -15.27 -0.45 -8.83
N ALA A 26 -14.17 0.14 -9.28
CA ALA A 26 -14.19 1.27 -10.20
C ALA A 26 -14.91 0.89 -11.51
N PRO A 27 -15.69 1.82 -12.10
CA PRO A 27 -16.56 1.51 -13.23
C PRO A 27 -15.81 1.06 -14.49
N HIS A 28 -14.52 1.40 -14.60
CA HIS A 28 -13.70 1.10 -15.76
C HIS A 28 -12.76 -0.10 -15.55
N ARG A 29 -12.93 -0.87 -14.46
CA ARG A 29 -12.23 -2.13 -14.22
C ARG A 29 -13.08 -3.31 -14.70
N ASN A 30 -13.85 -3.92 -13.80
CA ASN A 30 -14.45 -5.23 -14.02
C ASN A 30 -15.98 -5.19 -14.20
N GLN A 31 -16.57 -4.09 -14.65
CA GLN A 31 -18.01 -4.07 -14.92
C GLN A 31 -18.41 -5.10 -15.99
N PRO A 32 -19.56 -5.78 -15.84
CA PRO A 32 -20.60 -5.57 -14.83
C PRO A 32 -20.47 -6.49 -13.58
N LEU A 33 -19.29 -6.99 -13.25
CA LEU A 33 -19.12 -7.89 -12.11
C LEU A 33 -19.44 -7.18 -10.78
N THR A 34 -20.17 -7.89 -9.92
CA THR A 34 -20.45 -7.48 -8.55
C THR A 34 -19.22 -7.69 -7.64
N LYS A 35 -19.18 -7.00 -6.48
CA LYS A 35 -18.15 -7.20 -5.45
C LYS A 35 -17.97 -8.68 -5.09
N ALA A 36 -19.06 -9.43 -4.93
CA ALA A 36 -19.02 -10.86 -4.61
C ALA A 36 -18.41 -11.71 -5.73
N GLN A 37 -18.64 -11.35 -7.00
CA GLN A 37 -18.03 -12.05 -8.14
C GLN A 37 -16.54 -11.72 -8.29
N ILE A 38 -16.15 -10.48 -8.04
CA ILE A 38 -14.74 -10.06 -8.01
C ILE A 38 -14.02 -10.79 -6.87
N GLU A 39 -14.61 -10.80 -5.66
CA GLU A 39 -14.09 -11.55 -4.51
C GLU A 39 -13.92 -13.04 -4.82
N ALA A 40 -14.95 -13.70 -5.36
CA ALA A 40 -14.86 -15.11 -5.75
C ALA A 40 -13.71 -15.36 -6.74
N ARG A 41 -13.53 -14.46 -7.72
CA ARG A 41 -12.43 -14.57 -8.69
C ARG A 41 -11.06 -14.42 -8.04
N LEU A 42 -10.88 -13.47 -7.13
CA LEU A 42 -9.62 -13.29 -6.41
C LEU A 42 -9.29 -14.51 -5.53
N LEU A 43 -10.28 -15.03 -4.80
CA LEU A 43 -10.11 -16.22 -3.97
C LEU A 43 -9.70 -17.44 -4.80
N GLU A 44 -10.37 -17.66 -5.94
CA GLU A 44 -10.05 -18.76 -6.86
C GLU A 44 -8.65 -18.59 -7.48
N THR A 45 -8.35 -17.41 -8.01
CA THR A 45 -7.11 -17.16 -8.78
C THR A 45 -5.86 -17.22 -7.92
N PHE A 46 -5.92 -16.66 -6.71
CA PHE A 46 -4.76 -16.57 -5.81
C PHE A 46 -4.76 -17.66 -4.73
N HIS A 47 -5.70 -18.59 -4.78
CA HIS A 47 -5.90 -19.60 -3.73
C HIS A 47 -5.99 -19.00 -2.33
N ALA A 48 -6.59 -17.81 -2.24
CA ALA A 48 -6.81 -17.11 -0.98
C ALA A 48 -8.04 -17.68 -0.25
N LYS A 49 -8.11 -17.45 1.06
CA LYS A 49 -9.20 -17.89 1.94
C LYS A 49 -10.18 -16.77 2.25
N ARG A 50 -9.74 -15.51 2.20
CA ARG A 50 -10.57 -14.33 2.43
C ARG A 50 -9.95 -13.08 1.77
N ILE A 51 -10.80 -12.08 1.58
CA ILE A 51 -10.41 -10.73 1.16
C ILE A 51 -10.75 -9.75 2.29
N LEU A 52 -9.81 -8.88 2.63
CA LEU A 52 -10.05 -7.69 3.44
C LEU A 52 -10.22 -6.50 2.49
N TRP A 53 -11.38 -5.89 2.52
CA TRP A 53 -11.71 -4.73 1.72
C TRP A 53 -11.53 -3.47 2.54
N LEU A 54 -10.58 -2.63 2.14
CA LEU A 54 -10.40 -1.29 2.66
C LEU A 54 -11.29 -0.34 1.84
N ASP A 55 -12.23 0.32 2.50
CA ASP A 55 -13.20 1.20 1.86
C ASP A 55 -12.79 2.68 1.91
N HIS A 56 -11.76 2.98 2.69
CA HIS A 56 -11.26 4.32 2.96
C HIS A 56 -9.78 4.48 2.61
N GLY A 57 -9.40 5.72 2.32
CA GLY A 57 -8.03 6.13 2.01
C GLY A 57 -7.81 6.42 0.53
N TYR A 58 -7.15 7.54 0.26
CA TYR A 58 -6.64 7.93 -1.06
C TYR A 58 -5.45 8.87 -0.88
N LEU A 59 -4.70 9.09 -1.96
CA LEU A 59 -3.68 10.13 -2.05
C LEU A 59 -4.01 11.06 -3.22
N ALA A 60 -3.75 12.35 -3.07
CA ALA A 60 -3.95 13.31 -4.15
C ALA A 60 -2.87 13.12 -5.21
N GLY A 61 -3.27 13.26 -6.49
CA GLY A 61 -2.41 12.96 -7.63
C GLY A 61 -2.24 11.47 -7.90
N ASP A 62 -2.88 10.59 -7.13
CA ASP A 62 -2.93 9.16 -7.47
C ASP A 62 -3.85 8.96 -8.69
N ASP A 63 -3.34 8.25 -9.69
CA ASP A 63 -4.06 7.93 -10.93
C ASP A 63 -4.55 6.46 -10.98
N THR A 64 -4.39 5.73 -9.87
CA THR A 64 -4.65 4.28 -9.78
C THR A 64 -6.00 3.89 -9.17
N ASP A 65 -6.82 4.87 -8.82
CA ASP A 65 -8.06 4.70 -8.01
C ASP A 65 -7.78 4.13 -6.61
N SER A 66 -6.75 4.64 -5.92
CA SER A 66 -6.36 4.23 -4.57
C SER A 66 -5.88 2.78 -4.51
N HIS A 67 -4.83 2.46 -5.25
CA HIS A 67 -4.12 1.19 -5.08
C HIS A 67 -3.68 0.98 -3.63
N ILE A 68 -3.84 -0.25 -3.15
CA ILE A 68 -3.54 -0.60 -1.76
C ILE A 68 -2.05 -0.42 -1.42
N ASP A 69 -1.17 -0.61 -2.42
CA ASP A 69 0.28 -0.51 -2.26
C ASP A 69 0.79 0.91 -1.95
N THR A 70 -0.07 1.93 -2.07
CA THR A 70 0.23 3.31 -1.67
C THR A 70 -0.31 3.66 -0.28
N LEU A 71 -1.19 2.82 0.29
CA LEU A 71 -1.95 3.10 1.50
C LEU A 71 -1.59 2.19 2.69
N ALA A 72 -1.58 0.87 2.48
CA ALA A 72 -1.37 -0.11 3.55
C ALA A 72 -0.69 -1.38 3.04
N ARG A 73 0.33 -1.85 3.77
CA ARG A 73 1.18 -2.97 3.38
C ARG A 73 1.25 -4.03 4.47
N PHE A 74 1.05 -5.30 4.10
CA PHE A 74 1.37 -6.40 5.01
C PHE A 74 2.86 -6.44 5.32
N CYS A 75 3.17 -6.68 6.58
CA CYS A 75 4.50 -6.82 7.13
C CYS A 75 4.56 -8.12 7.94
N PRO A 76 5.77 -8.64 8.26
CA PRO A 76 5.92 -9.80 9.12
C PRO A 76 5.20 -9.69 10.47
N ASP A 77 4.99 -10.83 11.14
CA ASP A 77 4.44 -10.90 12.49
C ASP A 77 3.04 -10.26 12.62
N ASP A 78 2.17 -10.53 11.65
CA ASP A 78 0.78 -10.05 11.59
C ASP A 78 0.68 -8.52 11.74
N THR A 79 1.57 -7.82 11.04
CA THR A 79 1.71 -6.36 11.07
C THR A 79 1.18 -5.73 9.78
N ILE A 80 0.56 -4.56 9.88
CA ILE A 80 0.21 -3.72 8.75
C ILE A 80 0.88 -2.35 8.95
N ALA A 81 1.74 -1.97 8.01
CA ALA A 81 2.23 -0.60 7.90
C ALA A 81 1.24 0.22 7.06
N TYR A 82 0.88 1.43 7.48
CA TYR A 82 -0.14 2.22 6.79
C TYR A 82 0.14 3.72 6.86
N VAL A 83 -0.35 4.49 5.88
CA VAL A 83 -0.16 5.95 5.86
C VAL A 83 -1.05 6.64 6.90
N GLN A 84 -0.46 7.50 7.73
CA GLN A 84 -1.18 8.30 8.72
C GLN A 84 -0.94 9.79 8.51
N CYS A 85 -2.03 10.55 8.36
CA CYS A 85 -2.01 12.01 8.39
C CYS A 85 -2.49 12.52 9.75
N LEU A 86 -1.67 13.33 10.43
CA LEU A 86 -2.00 13.95 11.71
C LEU A 86 -2.32 15.45 11.58
N ASP A 87 -2.06 16.05 10.42
CA ASP A 87 -2.35 17.45 10.15
C ASP A 87 -3.84 17.60 9.79
N ARG A 88 -4.62 18.16 10.73
CA ARG A 88 -6.06 18.39 10.56
C ARG A 88 -6.42 19.37 9.44
N SER A 89 -5.44 20.13 8.94
CA SER A 89 -5.65 21.07 7.84
C SER A 89 -5.40 20.45 6.46
N ASP A 90 -4.80 19.26 6.41
CA ASP A 90 -4.56 18.53 5.17
C ASP A 90 -5.83 17.83 4.70
N GLU A 91 -6.08 17.83 3.38
CA GLU A 91 -7.25 17.21 2.77
C GLU A 91 -7.35 15.69 3.01
N HIS A 92 -6.21 15.03 3.24
CA HIS A 92 -6.15 13.59 3.48
C HIS A 92 -6.50 13.20 4.92
N PHE A 93 -6.55 14.16 5.86
CA PHE A 93 -6.69 13.88 7.28
C PHE A 93 -7.92 13.01 7.59
N GLU A 94 -9.09 13.44 7.14
CA GLU A 94 -10.34 12.78 7.51
C GLU A 94 -10.42 11.37 6.92
N GLU A 95 -10.03 11.23 5.64
CA GLU A 95 -10.13 9.95 4.94
C GLU A 95 -9.09 8.93 5.43
N LEU A 96 -7.84 9.34 5.67
CA LEU A 96 -6.82 8.46 6.23
C LEU A 96 -7.09 8.10 7.70
N LYS A 97 -7.79 8.96 8.44
CA LYS A 97 -8.25 8.63 9.80
C LYS A 97 -9.37 7.59 9.79
N GLN A 98 -10.29 7.65 8.81
CA GLN A 98 -11.30 6.60 8.61
C GLN A 98 -10.65 5.28 8.19
N MET A 99 -9.64 5.35 7.32
CA MET A 99 -8.80 4.20 6.95
C MET A 99 -8.13 3.56 8.18
N GLU A 100 -7.50 4.35 9.04
CA GLU A 100 -6.91 3.86 10.30
C GLU A 100 -7.96 3.16 11.18
N ALA A 101 -9.13 3.79 11.37
CA ALA A 101 -10.21 3.20 12.15
C ALA A 101 -10.70 1.87 11.55
N GLN A 102 -10.79 1.76 10.22
CA GLN A 102 -11.15 0.53 9.55
C GLN A 102 -10.09 -0.57 9.73
N LEU A 103 -8.80 -0.23 9.56
CA LEU A 103 -7.68 -1.16 9.78
C LEU A 103 -7.69 -1.73 11.21
N GLN A 104 -8.05 -0.92 12.21
CA GLN A 104 -8.20 -1.36 13.61
C GLN A 104 -9.31 -2.41 13.80
N THR A 105 -10.28 -2.51 12.88
CA THR A 105 -11.33 -3.55 12.91
C THR A 105 -10.86 -4.87 12.32
N PHE A 106 -9.82 -4.87 11.47
CA PHE A 106 -9.34 -6.08 10.83
C PHE A 106 -8.72 -7.04 11.83
N ARG A 107 -8.87 -8.33 11.55
CA ARG A 107 -8.39 -9.44 12.38
C ARG A 107 -7.63 -10.43 11.52
N THR A 108 -6.59 -11.04 12.06
CA THR A 108 -5.89 -12.21 11.53
C THR A 108 -6.85 -13.38 11.33
N MET A 109 -6.40 -14.46 10.68
CA MET A 109 -7.21 -15.68 10.51
C MET A 109 -7.55 -16.34 11.85
N GLU A 110 -6.71 -16.12 12.86
CA GLU A 110 -6.87 -16.58 14.24
C GLU A 110 -7.74 -15.61 15.08
N GLY A 111 -8.29 -14.56 14.48
CA GLY A 111 -9.19 -13.61 15.16
C GLY A 111 -8.49 -12.56 16.03
N LYS A 112 -7.16 -12.46 16.00
CA LYS A 112 -6.38 -11.43 16.72
C LYS A 112 -6.33 -10.12 15.92
N PRO A 113 -6.30 -8.94 16.56
CA PRO A 113 -6.04 -7.68 15.86
C PRO A 113 -4.67 -7.70 15.19
N TYR A 114 -4.55 -7.06 14.02
CA TYR A 114 -3.26 -6.80 13.40
C TYR A 114 -2.48 -5.78 14.22
N ARG A 115 -1.16 -5.92 14.26
CA ARG A 115 -0.27 -4.87 14.78
C ARG A 115 -0.18 -3.76 13.75
N LEU A 116 -0.67 -2.56 14.08
CA LEU A 116 -0.64 -1.43 13.15
C LEU A 116 0.59 -0.55 13.40
N ILE A 117 1.33 -0.23 12.34
CA ILE A 117 2.49 0.67 12.39
C ILE A 117 2.21 1.87 11.47
N PRO A 118 1.99 3.07 12.03
CA PRO A 118 1.76 4.26 11.22
C PRO A 118 3.06 4.68 10.54
N LEU A 119 2.99 4.90 9.23
CA LEU A 119 3.98 5.60 8.43
C LEU A 119 3.57 7.07 8.34
N PRO A 120 4.51 8.02 8.47
CA PRO A 120 4.17 9.43 8.40
C PRO A 120 3.66 9.79 7.01
N MET A 121 2.68 10.68 6.94
CA MET A 121 2.32 11.35 5.69
C MET A 121 3.55 12.03 5.10
N ALA A 122 3.82 11.80 3.81
CA ALA A 122 4.88 12.52 3.13
C ALA A 122 4.52 14.00 3.06
N LYS A 123 5.53 14.87 3.17
CA LYS A 123 5.34 16.29 2.92
C LYS A 123 4.79 16.48 1.52
N ALA A 124 3.84 17.39 1.35
CA ALA A 124 3.24 17.67 0.05
C ALA A 124 4.32 18.07 -0.96
N VAL A 125 4.35 17.34 -2.08
CA VAL A 125 5.17 17.62 -3.26
C VAL A 125 4.21 18.00 -4.38
N TYR A 126 4.59 18.99 -5.19
CA TYR A 126 3.79 19.48 -6.30
C TYR A 126 4.59 19.45 -7.59
N ASP A 127 3.93 19.21 -8.71
CA ASP A 127 4.53 19.37 -10.04
C ASP A 127 4.57 20.84 -10.49
N GLU A 128 5.03 21.06 -11.73
CA GLU A 128 5.13 22.40 -12.33
C GLU A 128 3.77 23.07 -12.55
N ASP A 129 2.70 22.29 -12.68
CA ASP A 129 1.32 22.75 -12.87
C ASP A 129 0.59 23.01 -11.54
N GLY A 130 1.24 22.71 -10.40
CA GLY A 130 0.68 22.87 -9.06
C GLY A 130 -0.20 21.72 -8.61
N THR A 131 -0.16 20.57 -9.31
CA THR A 131 -0.85 19.35 -8.91
C THR A 131 -0.07 18.67 -7.79
N ARG A 132 -0.76 18.26 -6.72
CA ARG A 132 -0.14 17.49 -5.63
C ARG A 132 0.19 16.09 -6.12
N LEU A 133 1.42 15.65 -5.89
CA LEU A 133 1.92 14.33 -6.28
C LEU A 133 1.70 13.29 -5.16
N PRO A 134 1.48 12.01 -5.50
CA PRO A 134 1.13 10.96 -4.53
C PRO A 134 2.38 10.39 -3.83
N ALA A 135 3.18 11.24 -3.18
CA ALA A 135 4.33 10.78 -2.39
C ALA A 135 3.87 9.96 -1.18
N THR A 136 4.43 8.75 -1.00
CA THR A 136 4.08 7.87 0.12
C THR A 136 5.19 6.88 0.48
N TYR A 137 5.51 6.81 1.77
CA TYR A 137 6.46 5.82 2.27
C TYR A 137 5.93 4.39 2.27
N ALA A 138 4.62 4.17 2.08
CA ALA A 138 4.03 2.83 2.01
C ALA A 138 4.39 2.09 0.71
N ASN A 139 4.81 2.82 -0.33
CA ASN A 139 5.16 2.24 -1.62
C ASN A 139 6.59 1.69 -1.67
N PHE A 140 7.02 1.05 -0.58
CA PHE A 140 8.32 0.38 -0.44
C PHE A 140 8.36 -0.99 -1.14
N LEU A 141 9.57 -1.48 -1.45
CA LEU A 141 9.79 -2.82 -1.97
C LEU A 141 10.50 -3.69 -0.93
N ILE A 142 9.95 -4.88 -0.67
CA ILE A 142 10.60 -5.90 0.16
C ILE A 142 11.42 -6.81 -0.75
N ILE A 143 12.71 -6.95 -0.45
CA ILE A 143 13.61 -7.90 -1.11
C ILE A 143 14.28 -8.80 -0.06
N ASN A 144 15.02 -9.80 -0.54
CA ASN A 144 15.77 -10.70 0.34
C ASN A 144 16.73 -9.91 1.25
N GLY A 145 16.40 -9.82 2.55
CA GLY A 145 17.22 -9.18 3.58
C GLY A 145 17.17 -7.65 3.64
N ALA A 146 16.38 -6.98 2.78
CA ALA A 146 16.25 -5.52 2.80
C ALA A 146 14.85 -5.02 2.44
N VAL A 147 14.54 -3.80 2.87
CA VAL A 147 13.37 -3.03 2.43
C VAL A 147 13.87 -1.75 1.76
N LEU A 148 13.54 -1.57 0.50
CA LEU A 148 13.83 -0.35 -0.26
C LEU A 148 12.69 0.63 -0.02
N MET A 149 12.95 1.68 0.74
CA MET A 149 12.00 2.70 1.12
C MET A 149 12.16 3.92 0.19
N PRO A 150 11.09 4.44 -0.42
CA PRO A 150 11.19 5.70 -1.17
C PRO A 150 11.49 6.85 -0.20
N THR A 151 12.30 7.81 -0.64
CA THR A 151 12.60 9.06 0.08
C THR A 151 12.29 10.27 -0.79
N TYR A 152 11.96 11.39 -0.16
CA TYR A 152 11.42 12.57 -0.86
C TYR A 152 12.18 13.88 -0.57
N ASN A 153 13.46 13.77 -0.18
CA ASN A 153 14.31 14.91 0.21
C ASN A 153 13.71 15.73 1.36
N ASP A 154 13.13 15.02 2.33
CA ASP A 154 12.62 15.59 3.57
C ASP A 154 13.22 14.81 4.75
N PRO A 155 14.47 15.11 5.15
CA PRO A 155 15.26 14.27 6.04
C PRO A 155 14.55 13.91 7.35
N ASP A 156 13.75 14.83 7.90
CA ASP A 156 13.02 14.60 9.14
C ASP A 156 11.89 13.57 8.99
N THR A 157 11.17 13.62 7.87
CA THR A 157 10.06 12.69 7.60
C THR A 157 10.59 11.37 7.04
N ASP A 158 11.62 11.41 6.19
CA ASP A 158 12.34 10.24 5.68
C ASP A 158 12.87 9.40 6.86
N LEU A 159 13.50 10.03 7.86
CA LEU A 159 14.01 9.34 9.06
C LEU A 159 12.87 8.74 9.89
N LYS A 160 11.77 9.46 10.09
CA LYS A 160 10.59 8.92 10.81
C LYS A 160 10.00 7.71 10.10
N ALA A 161 9.90 7.72 8.78
CA ALA A 161 9.45 6.58 8.00
C ALA A 161 10.39 5.39 8.16
N GLU A 162 11.71 5.63 8.10
CA GLU A 162 12.73 4.60 8.31
C GLU A 162 12.60 3.94 9.68
N GLU A 163 12.43 4.71 10.75
CA GLU A 163 12.25 4.21 12.12
C GLU A 163 11.02 3.32 12.25
N GLN A 164 9.92 3.65 11.58
CA GLN A 164 8.70 2.85 11.60
C GLN A 164 8.88 1.55 10.80
N LEU A 165 9.50 1.61 9.63
CA LEU A 165 9.81 0.41 8.85
C LEU A 165 10.81 -0.51 9.56
N ARG A 166 11.77 0.01 10.33
CA ARG A 166 12.64 -0.80 11.19
C ARG A 166 11.84 -1.58 12.26
N LYS A 167 10.76 -1.01 12.78
CA LYS A 167 9.86 -1.71 13.73
C LYS A 167 9.02 -2.78 13.06
N ALA A 168 8.66 -2.58 11.78
CA ALA A 168 7.90 -3.52 10.95
C ALA A 168 8.78 -4.67 10.43
N PHE A 169 10.05 -4.38 10.12
CA PHE A 169 11.00 -5.32 9.53
C PHE A 169 12.32 -5.40 10.34
N PRO A 170 12.30 -5.87 11.59
CA PRO A 170 13.48 -5.85 12.47
C PRO A 170 14.66 -6.70 11.98
N LYS A 171 14.42 -7.60 11.01
CA LYS A 171 15.42 -8.48 10.39
C LYS A 171 15.90 -8.00 9.02
N HIS A 172 15.40 -6.88 8.52
CA HIS A 172 15.76 -6.33 7.21
C HIS A 172 16.56 -5.04 7.37
N LYS A 173 17.48 -4.80 6.44
CA LYS A 173 18.09 -3.48 6.29
C LYS A 173 17.11 -2.54 5.60
N ILE A 174 16.82 -1.38 6.18
CA ILE A 174 16.08 -0.33 5.48
C ILE A 174 17.06 0.48 4.63
N VAL A 175 16.74 0.68 3.37
CA VAL A 175 17.56 1.42 2.40
C VAL A 175 16.69 2.49 1.74
N GLY A 176 16.99 3.76 1.99
CA GLY A 176 16.32 4.89 1.34
C GLY A 176 16.74 5.03 -0.12
N ILE A 177 15.78 5.26 -1.00
CA ILE A 177 15.96 5.48 -2.44
C ILE A 177 15.24 6.77 -2.82
N ASP A 178 15.96 7.73 -3.40
CA ASP A 178 15.34 8.97 -3.88
C ASP A 178 14.34 8.66 -5.00
N CYS A 179 13.07 9.00 -4.75
CA CYS A 179 11.96 8.75 -5.64
C CYS A 179 11.25 10.04 -6.08
N GLN A 180 11.86 11.22 -5.89
CA GLN A 180 11.27 12.48 -6.36
C GLN A 180 10.97 12.47 -7.85
N ILE A 181 11.87 11.90 -8.66
CA ILE A 181 11.66 11.79 -10.10
C ILE A 181 10.53 10.80 -10.42
N LEU A 182 10.47 9.67 -9.71
CA LEU A 182 9.44 8.64 -9.93
C LEU A 182 8.03 9.19 -9.69
N ILE A 183 7.83 9.94 -8.60
CA ILE A 183 6.50 10.46 -8.24
C ILE A 183 5.97 11.52 -9.22
N THR A 184 6.82 12.10 -10.08
CA THR A 184 6.35 12.96 -11.19
C THR A 184 5.57 12.19 -12.25
N GLN A 185 5.61 10.86 -12.22
CA GLN A 185 4.81 9.96 -13.05
C GLN A 185 3.70 9.27 -12.23
N HIS A 186 3.27 9.89 -11.12
CA HIS A 186 2.16 9.45 -10.25
C HIS A 186 2.35 8.08 -9.56
N GLY A 187 3.52 7.45 -9.67
CA GLY A 187 3.88 6.20 -8.99
C GLY A 187 5.19 6.33 -8.22
N SER A 188 5.45 5.41 -7.27
CA SER A 188 6.72 5.37 -6.54
C SER A 188 7.45 4.04 -6.74
N LEU A 189 8.37 3.72 -5.84
CA LEU A 189 9.34 2.63 -5.99
C LEU A 189 8.69 1.27 -6.25
N HIS A 190 7.65 0.90 -5.52
CA HIS A 190 7.00 -0.40 -5.68
C HIS A 190 6.36 -0.53 -7.08
N CYS A 191 5.72 0.53 -7.56
CA CYS A 191 4.98 0.54 -8.83
C CYS A 191 5.85 0.21 -10.06
N CYS A 192 7.17 0.44 -9.99
CA CYS A 192 8.10 0.16 -11.10
C CYS A 192 8.80 -1.20 -10.97
N THR A 193 8.36 -2.06 -10.04
CA THR A 193 9.03 -3.32 -9.71
C THR A 193 8.06 -4.50 -9.69
N MET A 194 8.59 -5.70 -9.88
CA MET A 194 7.85 -6.95 -9.72
C MET A 194 8.79 -8.02 -9.19
N GLN A 195 8.48 -8.61 -8.04
CA GLN A 195 9.23 -9.71 -7.47
C GLN A 195 8.83 -11.05 -8.08
N PHE A 196 9.83 -11.88 -8.37
CA PHE A 196 9.64 -13.28 -8.73
C PHE A 196 10.15 -14.15 -7.58
N PRO A 197 9.30 -15.02 -7.01
CA PRO A 197 9.73 -15.97 -6.00
C PRO A 197 10.89 -16.86 -6.47
N LEU A 198 11.68 -17.37 -5.52
CA LEU A 198 12.75 -18.31 -5.82
C LEU A 198 12.19 -19.54 -6.56
N GLY A 199 12.79 -19.88 -7.69
CA GLY A 199 12.38 -21.00 -8.55
C GLY A 199 11.35 -20.65 -9.63
N THR A 200 10.89 -19.40 -9.73
CA THR A 200 9.96 -18.97 -10.81
C THR A 200 10.67 -18.76 -12.15
N MET A 201 11.87 -18.17 -12.13
CA MET A 201 12.66 -17.94 -13.34
C MET A 201 13.49 -19.20 -13.67
N LYS A 202 13.60 -19.53 -14.95
CA LYS A 202 14.57 -20.54 -15.42
C LYS A 202 15.97 -19.93 -15.36
N GLU A 203 16.91 -20.65 -14.76
CA GLU A 203 18.35 -20.32 -14.78
C GLU A 203 18.92 -20.37 -16.20
#